data_AF-A0A660ZQP1-F1
#
_entry.id   AF-A0A660ZQP1-F1
#
_cell.length_a   1.000
_cell.length_b   1.000
_cell.length_c   1.000
_cell.angle_alpha   90.00
_cell.angle_beta   90.00
_cell.angle_gamma   90.00
#
_symmetry.space_group_name_H-M   'P 1'
#
loop_
_entity.id
_entity.type
_entity.pdbx_description
1 polymer ?
#
loop_
_entity_poly.entity_id
_entity_poly.type
_entity_poly.pdbx_seq_one_letter_code
_entity_poly.pdbx_strand_id
1 'polypeptide(L)'
;MVKRILIGLSAILLLGGVVAAAVFLRWQSQAASDPAFFESAIVAFEETDSLGMPPPGGIVFTGSSSIRFWNTLAEDMAPLPVIRRGFGGAHMTHVIHNARRVITAYAPRAIVVFVGGNDLASGKSVETI
;
A
#
# COMPACT_ATOMS: atom_id res chain seq x y z
N MET A 1 32.07 2.44 35.48
CA MET A 1 32.23 1.94 34.10
C MET A 1 30.87 1.67 33.43
N VAL A 2 29.99 0.90 34.07
CA VAL A 2 28.64 0.53 33.57
C VAL A 2 27.75 1.72 33.14
N LYS A 3 27.65 2.80 33.94
CA LYS A 3 26.84 3.99 33.58
C LYS A 3 27.25 4.65 32.25
N ARG A 4 28.55 4.71 31.93
CA ARG A 4 29.04 5.33 30.69
C ARG A 4 28.70 4.47 29.46
N ILE A 5 28.70 3.14 29.63
CA ILE A 5 28.28 2.19 28.59
C ILE A 5 26.77 2.29 28.34
N LEU A 6 25.94 2.34 29.40
CA LEU A 6 24.49 2.51 29.24
C LEU A 6 24.11 3.84 28.58
N ILE A 7 24.79 4.94 28.91
CA ILE A 7 24.55 6.24 28.27
C ILE A 7 24.91 6.18 26.78
N GLY A 8 26.05 5.57 26.44
CA GLY A 8 26.46 5.38 25.04
C GLY A 8 25.46 4.54 24.23
N LEU A 9 24.99 3.43 24.80
CA LEU A 9 23.96 2.58 24.17
C LEU A 9 22.63 3.32 24.00
N SER A 10 22.21 4.09 25.00
CA SER A 10 20.99 4.90 24.94
C SER A 10 21.08 5.98 23.85
N ALA A 11 22.24 6.64 23.73
CA ALA A 11 22.48 7.63 22.68
C ALA A 11 22.46 7.00 21.27
N ILE A 12 23.00 5.79 21.10
CA ILE A 12 22.95 5.05 19.82
C ILE A 12 21.52 4.66 19.46
N LEU A 13 20.73 4.17 20.43
CA LEU A 13 19.32 3.82 20.21
C LEU A 13 18.48 5.04 19.83
N LEU A 14 18.68 6.16 20.53
CA LEU A 14 18.02 7.43 20.20
C LEU A 14 18.39 7.90 18.79
N LEU A 15 19.68 7.88 18.44
CA LEU A 15 20.14 8.25 17.11
C LEU A 15 19.53 7.34 16.04
N GLY A 16 19.50 6.03 16.27
CA GLY A 16 18.87 5.06 15.38
C GLY A 16 17.37 5.35 15.17
N GLY A 17 16.65 5.67 16.24
CA GLY A 17 15.24 6.05 16.17
C GLY A 17 15.00 7.33 15.35
N VAL A 18 15.84 8.35 15.53
CA VAL A 18 15.76 9.61 14.75
C VAL A 18 16.01 9.35 13.27
N VAL A 19 17.04 8.57 12.94
CA VAL A 19 17.34 8.21 11.54
C VAL A 19 16.20 7.41 10.92
N ALA A 20 15.65 6.41 11.62
CA ALA A 20 14.51 5.63 11.14
C ALA A 20 13.28 6.52 10.88
N ALA A 21 12.98 7.44 11.79
CA ALA A 21 11.88 8.40 11.61
C ALA A 21 12.12 9.32 10.40
N ALA A 22 13.34 9.83 10.22
CA ALA A 22 13.68 10.68 9.07
C ALA A 22 13.56 9.92 7.73
N VAL A 23 14.00 8.66 7.69
CA VAL A 23 13.84 7.79 6.52
C VAL A 23 12.36 7.53 6.22
N PHE A 24 11.56 7.25 7.26
CA PHE A 24 10.13 7.02 7.12
C PHE A 24 9.38 8.26 6.59
N LEU A 25 9.66 9.43 7.14
CA LEU A 25 9.07 10.69 6.68
C LEU A 25 9.46 11.00 5.23
N ARG A 26 10.72 10.76 4.86
CA ARG A 26 11.17 10.89 3.47
C ARG A 26 10.47 9.91 2.54
N TRP A 27 10.27 8.67 2.97
CA TRP A 27 9.54 7.67 2.19
C TRP A 27 8.08 8.10 1.98
N GLN A 28 7.40 8.55 3.04
CA GLN A 28 6.03 9.06 2.94
C GLN A 28 5.93 10.28 2.02
N SER A 29 6.87 11.23 2.12
CA SER A 29 6.88 12.42 1.26
C SER A 29 7.09 12.07 -0.22
N GLN A 30 7.97 11.12 -0.52
CA GLN A 30 8.18 10.66 -1.89
C GLN A 30 6.95 9.94 -2.41
N ALA A 31 6.39 9.01 -1.64
CA ALA A 31 5.15 8.32 -2.00
C ALA A 31 4.02 9.34 -2.25
N ALA A 32 3.84 10.34 -1.39
CA ALA A 32 2.76 11.32 -1.54
C ALA A 32 2.87 12.19 -2.80
N SER A 33 4.06 12.35 -3.37
CA SER A 33 4.34 13.29 -4.46
C SER A 33 4.39 12.64 -5.86
N ASP A 34 4.43 11.31 -5.94
CA ASP A 34 4.56 10.59 -7.21
C ASP A 34 3.46 9.52 -7.40
N PRO A 35 2.47 9.75 -8.27
CA PRO A 35 1.43 8.77 -8.60
C PRO A 35 1.96 7.39 -9.08
N ALA A 36 3.18 7.33 -9.61
CA ALA A 36 3.83 6.11 -10.11
C ALA A 36 4.73 5.41 -9.07
N PHE A 37 4.82 5.94 -7.83
CA PHE A 37 5.74 5.47 -6.80
C PHE A 37 5.69 3.94 -6.53
N PHE A 38 4.52 3.33 -6.70
CA PHE A 38 4.28 1.91 -6.45
C PHE A 38 4.43 0.99 -7.66
N GLU A 39 5.10 1.43 -8.72
CA GLU A 39 5.25 0.69 -9.98
C GLU A 39 5.69 -0.77 -9.79
N SER A 40 6.65 -1.04 -8.90
CA SER A 40 7.14 -2.39 -8.63
C SER A 40 6.05 -3.34 -8.11
N ALA A 41 5.10 -2.82 -7.32
CA ALA A 41 3.97 -3.61 -6.85
C ALA A 41 2.96 -3.88 -7.97
N ILE A 42 2.81 -2.95 -8.91
CA ILE A 42 1.91 -3.12 -10.07
C ILE A 42 2.46 -4.17 -11.01
N VAL A 43 3.75 -4.09 -11.33
CA VAL A 43 4.46 -5.09 -12.15
C VAL A 43 4.38 -6.47 -11.52
N ALA A 44 4.51 -6.61 -10.20
CA ALA A 44 4.36 -7.91 -9.53
C ALA A 44 2.95 -8.54 -9.73
N PHE A 45 1.90 -7.72 -9.79
CA PHE A 45 0.57 -8.23 -10.14
C PHE A 45 0.52 -8.69 -11.61
N GLU A 46 1.06 -7.89 -12.52
CA GLU A 46 1.10 -8.20 -13.96
C GLU A 46 1.92 -9.47 -14.25
N GLU A 47 3.04 -9.66 -13.56
CA GLU A 47 3.85 -10.87 -13.62
C GLU A 47 3.05 -12.09 -13.17
N THR A 48 2.35 -11.98 -12.04
CA THR A 48 1.48 -13.06 -11.54
C THR A 48 0.36 -13.37 -12.54
N ASP A 49 -0.24 -12.34 -13.13
CA ASP A 49 -1.33 -12.49 -14.10
C ASP A 49 -0.85 -13.05 -15.44
N SER A 50 0.40 -12.82 -15.82
CA SER A 50 1.02 -13.41 -17.00
C SER A 50 1.17 -14.93 -16.89
N LEU A 51 1.29 -15.44 -15.64
CA LEU A 51 1.32 -16.87 -15.34
C LEU A 51 -0.09 -17.46 -15.24
N GLY A 52 -1.08 -16.67 -14.82
CA GLY A 52 -2.47 -17.11 -14.69
C GLY A 52 -3.42 -15.95 -14.40
N MET A 53 -4.05 -15.43 -15.45
CA MET A 53 -4.99 -14.32 -15.35
C MET A 53 -6.23 -14.72 -14.51
N PRO A 54 -6.63 -13.91 -13.51
CA PRO A 54 -7.89 -14.12 -12.81
C PRO A 54 -9.08 -14.14 -13.78
N PRO A 55 -10.08 -15.02 -13.56
CA PRO A 55 -11.28 -15.03 -14.39
C PRO A 55 -11.96 -13.65 -14.40
N PRO A 56 -12.49 -13.22 -15.55
CA PRO A 56 -13.16 -11.93 -15.66
C PRO A 56 -14.43 -11.90 -14.79
N GLY A 57 -14.86 -10.70 -14.43
CA GLY A 57 -16.11 -10.50 -13.69
C GLY A 57 -16.00 -10.79 -12.20
N GLY A 58 -14.80 -10.89 -11.61
CA GLY A 58 -14.61 -10.94 -10.16
C GLY A 58 -14.92 -9.61 -9.45
N ILE A 59 -14.78 -9.59 -8.12
CA ILE A 59 -14.81 -8.37 -7.30
C ILE A 59 -13.38 -7.95 -7.00
N VAL A 60 -12.96 -6.77 -7.47
CA VAL A 60 -11.61 -6.26 -7.20
C VAL A 60 -11.60 -5.52 -5.88
N PHE A 61 -10.75 -5.95 -4.95
CA PHE A 61 -10.42 -5.24 -3.73
C PHE A 61 -9.10 -4.50 -3.94
N THR A 62 -9.11 -3.18 -3.87
CA THR A 62 -7.93 -2.33 -4.08
C THR A 62 -7.81 -1.24 -3.02
N GLY A 63 -6.62 -0.67 -2.90
CA GLY A 63 -6.30 0.35 -1.91
C GLY A 63 -4.95 0.11 -1.27
N SER A 64 -4.84 0.41 0.02
CA SER A 64 -3.56 0.47 0.71
C SER A 64 -3.19 -0.82 1.47
N SER A 65 -2.45 -0.69 2.58
CA SER A 65 -2.00 -1.80 3.42
C SER A 65 -3.14 -2.66 3.96
N SER A 66 -4.30 -2.07 4.27
CA SER A 66 -5.47 -2.82 4.76
C SER A 66 -5.94 -3.88 3.77
N ILE A 67 -5.87 -3.59 2.46
CA ILE A 67 -6.19 -4.57 1.43
C ILE A 67 -5.00 -5.47 1.14
N ARG A 68 -3.80 -4.91 1.04
CA ARG A 68 -2.57 -5.69 0.77
C ARG A 68 -2.40 -6.85 1.75
N PHE A 69 -2.65 -6.60 3.02
CA PHE A 69 -2.40 -7.55 4.10
C PHE A 69 -3.61 -8.41 4.49
N TRP A 70 -4.74 -8.26 3.80
CA TRP A 70 -5.89 -9.13 4.01
C TRP A 70 -5.63 -10.50 3.37
N ASN A 71 -4.91 -11.36 4.08
CA ASN A 71 -4.45 -12.66 3.56
C ASN A 71 -5.59 -13.67 3.44
N THR A 72 -6.63 -13.54 4.26
CA THR A 72 -7.83 -14.39 4.28
C THR A 72 -8.96 -13.86 3.38
N LEU A 73 -8.72 -12.85 2.54
CA LEU A 73 -9.78 -12.17 1.78
C LEU A 73 -10.67 -13.13 0.97
N ALA A 74 -10.07 -14.14 0.33
CA ALA A 74 -10.82 -15.12 -0.45
C ALA A 74 -11.71 -16.03 0.42
N GLU A 75 -11.25 -16.37 1.62
CA GLU A 75 -11.98 -17.18 2.60
C GLU A 75 -13.12 -16.37 3.20
N ASP A 76 -12.83 -15.13 3.61
CA ASP A 76 -13.80 -14.23 4.26
C ASP A 76 -14.93 -13.80 3.31
N MET A 77 -14.65 -13.74 2.01
CA MET A 77 -15.62 -13.35 0.98
C MET A 77 -16.27 -14.55 0.29
N ALA A 78 -15.92 -15.79 0.65
CA ALA A 78 -16.49 -16.97 0.02
C ALA A 78 -18.03 -16.98 0.13
N PRO A 79 -18.76 -17.36 -0.95
CA PRO A 79 -18.28 -17.93 -2.21
C PRO A 79 -18.00 -16.89 -3.32
N LEU A 80 -17.86 -15.61 -2.99
CA LEU A 80 -17.65 -14.56 -3.99
C LEU A 80 -16.24 -14.67 -4.61
N PRO A 81 -16.10 -14.61 -5.94
CA PRO A 81 -14.79 -14.57 -6.59
C PRO A 81 -14.18 -13.17 -6.41
N VAL A 82 -13.10 -13.10 -5.64
CA VAL A 82 -12.41 -11.84 -5.29
C VAL A 82 -10.99 -11.80 -5.83
N ILE A 83 -10.52 -10.59 -6.14
CA ILE A 83 -9.17 -10.33 -6.64
C ILE A 83 -8.53 -9.28 -5.72
N ARG A 84 -7.41 -9.62 -5.07
CA ARG A 84 -6.70 -8.71 -4.17
C ARG A 84 -5.65 -7.91 -4.94
N ARG A 85 -5.81 -6.58 -4.96
CA ARG A 85 -4.95 -5.61 -5.67
C ARG A 85 -4.62 -4.39 -4.81
N GLY A 86 -4.31 -4.64 -3.53
CA GLY A 86 -3.85 -3.61 -2.60
C GLY A 86 -2.32 -3.53 -2.54
N PHE A 87 -1.78 -2.30 -2.46
CA PHE A 87 -0.35 -2.04 -2.36
C PHE A 87 -0.06 -1.07 -1.20
N GLY A 88 0.99 -1.35 -0.42
CA GLY A 88 1.15 -0.82 0.94
C GLY A 88 1.48 0.67 0.99
N GLY A 89 0.73 1.44 1.77
CA GLY A 89 0.94 2.90 1.89
C GLY A 89 0.37 3.71 0.73
N ALA A 90 -0.48 3.10 -0.12
CA ALA A 90 -1.14 3.79 -1.21
C ALA A 90 -1.97 5.00 -0.75
N HIS A 91 -2.02 5.99 -1.62
CA HIS A 91 -2.85 7.18 -1.57
C HIS A 91 -3.92 7.04 -2.66
N MET A 92 -5.00 7.82 -2.59
CA MET A 92 -6.05 7.77 -3.62
C MET A 92 -5.48 7.99 -5.04
N THR A 93 -4.54 8.92 -5.18
CA THR A 93 -3.86 9.21 -6.46
C THR A 93 -3.15 8.00 -7.05
N HIS A 94 -2.55 7.13 -6.22
CA HIS A 94 -1.90 5.90 -6.70
C HIS A 94 -2.90 4.89 -7.24
N VAL A 95 -4.07 4.76 -6.59
CA VAL A 95 -5.15 3.87 -7.04
C VAL A 95 -5.73 4.36 -8.35
N ILE A 96 -5.99 5.67 -8.48
CA ILE A 96 -6.50 6.28 -9.70
C ILE A 96 -5.50 6.11 -10.86
N HIS A 97 -4.22 6.43 -10.62
CA HIS A 97 -3.17 6.30 -11.63
C HIS A 97 -3.10 4.88 -12.21
N ASN A 98 -3.22 3.87 -11.34
CA ASN A 98 -3.09 2.47 -11.72
C ASN A 98 -4.43 1.76 -12.01
N ALA A 99 -5.56 2.48 -11.98
CA ALA A 99 -6.90 1.88 -12.08
C ALA A 99 -7.05 0.99 -13.32
N ARG A 100 -6.43 1.36 -14.44
CA ARG A 100 -6.48 0.54 -15.65
C ARG A 100 -5.82 -0.83 -15.48
N ARG A 101 -4.68 -0.86 -14.79
CA ARG A 101 -3.82 -2.04 -14.62
C ARG A 101 -4.31 -2.93 -13.49
N VAL A 102 -4.77 -2.34 -12.38
CA VAL A 102 -5.14 -3.11 -11.17
C VAL A 102 -6.63 -3.26 -10.93
N ILE A 103 -7.48 -2.61 -11.74
CA ILE A 103 -8.94 -2.69 -11.61
C ILE A 103 -9.56 -3.15 -12.92
N THR A 104 -9.51 -2.33 -13.98
CA THR A 104 -10.30 -2.60 -15.18
C THR A 104 -9.73 -3.73 -16.04
N ALA A 105 -8.45 -4.09 -15.87
CA ALA A 105 -7.84 -5.25 -16.53
C ALA A 105 -8.61 -6.57 -16.28
N TYR A 106 -9.37 -6.67 -15.18
CA TYR A 106 -10.10 -7.87 -14.79
C TYR A 106 -11.59 -7.86 -15.16
N ALA A 107 -12.06 -6.82 -15.88
CA ALA A 107 -13.48 -6.61 -16.18
C ALA A 107 -14.40 -6.87 -14.97
N PRO A 108 -14.18 -6.19 -13.81
CA PRO A 108 -14.82 -6.56 -12.56
C PRO A 108 -16.32 -6.28 -12.56
N ARG A 109 -17.09 -7.08 -11.82
CA ARG A 109 -18.53 -6.81 -11.58
C ARG A 109 -18.76 -5.76 -10.50
N ALA A 110 -17.78 -5.61 -9.59
CA ALA A 110 -17.80 -4.67 -8.48
C ALA A 110 -16.36 -4.35 -8.04
N ILE A 111 -16.19 -3.19 -7.42
CA ILE A 111 -14.90 -2.70 -6.95
C ILE A 111 -15.07 -2.27 -5.49
N VAL A 112 -14.19 -2.74 -4.63
CA VAL A 112 -14.07 -2.30 -3.23
C VAL A 112 -12.78 -1.50 -3.11
N VAL A 113 -12.90 -0.22 -2.77
CA VAL A 113 -11.77 0.69 -2.60
C VAL A 113 -11.63 1.02 -1.11
N PHE A 114 -10.45 0.74 -0.54
CA PHE A 114 -10.11 1.14 0.83
C PHE A 114 -8.75 1.87 0.87
N VAL A 115 -8.81 3.20 0.77
CA VAL A 115 -7.65 4.10 0.69
C VAL A 115 -8.04 5.47 1.28
N GLY A 116 -7.06 6.35 1.52
CA GLY A 116 -7.29 7.70 2.07
C GLY A 116 -6.66 7.93 3.45
N GLY A 117 -6.45 6.87 4.24
CA GLY A 117 -5.79 6.98 5.54
C GLY A 117 -4.36 7.52 5.45
N ASN A 118 -3.60 7.13 4.41
CA ASN A 118 -2.25 7.63 4.19
C ASN A 118 -2.25 9.06 3.64
N ASP A 119 -3.24 9.43 2.82
CA ASP A 119 -3.42 10.81 2.37
C ASP A 119 -3.59 11.76 3.56
N LEU A 120 -4.48 11.42 4.50
CA LEU A 120 -4.68 12.18 5.73
C LEU A 120 -3.42 12.22 6.60
N ALA A 121 -2.74 11.08 6.77
CA ALA A 121 -1.50 11.01 7.55
C ALA A 121 -0.37 11.86 6.92
N SER A 122 -0.39 12.04 5.60
CA SER A 122 0.53 12.92 4.87
C SER A 122 0.14 14.41 4.87
N GLY A 123 -0.98 14.75 5.53
CA GLY A 123 -1.45 16.13 5.68
C GLY A 123 -2.30 16.66 4.52
N LYS A 124 -2.82 15.80 3.64
CA LYS A 124 -3.77 16.25 2.61
C LYS A 124 -5.12 16.62 3.24
N SER A 125 -5.75 17.66 2.70
CA SER A 125 -7.13 18.03 3.07
C SER A 125 -8.14 17.02 2.54
N VAL A 126 -9.28 16.86 3.21
CA VAL A 126 -10.32 15.90 2.82
C VAL A 126 -10.90 16.20 1.43
N GLU A 127 -10.87 17.46 1.01
CA GLU A 127 -11.34 17.93 -0.29
C GLU A 127 -10.41 17.51 -1.45
N THR A 128 -9.17 17.15 -1.13
CA THR A 128 -8.11 16.82 -2.10
C THR A 128 -7.76 15.33 -2.15
N ILE A 129 -8.50 14.50 -1.41
CA ILE A 129 -8.35 13.04 -1.40
C ILE A 129 -9.18 12.45 -2.54
#